data_AF-A0A970KME6-F1
#
_entry.id   AF-A0A970KME6-F1
#
_cell.length_a   1.000
_cell.length_b   1.000
_cell.length_c   1.000
_cell.angle_alpha   90.00
_cell.angle_beta   90.00
_cell.angle_gamma   90.00
#
_symmetry.space_group_name_H-M   'P 1'
#
loop_
_entity.id
_entity.type
_entity.pdbx_description
1 polymer ?
#
loop_
_entity_poly.entity_id
_entity_poly.type
_entity_poly.pdbx_seq_one_letter_code
_entity_poly.pdbx_strand_id
1 'polypeptide(L)'
;VPLLDADTLQPVDVPEAGRNQQYVFVFHAPKDATPGIYKGRIDIVVNGAPQPSGVNVAFRILPIDLPDQPSSYDNPDQVFFSNINGFKQPHAISYEDRLASARATLANVRAHNGNHMNGLWTSPSMAREALAAGFIPDHIFEAGTRWYHIRDWRDYFKGTPSRDLTPADKQEGMRRARRAFKGRTDFLKSIAPDGIPMSIFLSESGSYYRLADVQREQADVAHELGHKVFAHGGNANREFALDVQDMNSDAGNPSRERAENWHAVGGAVISYCFPFPSSENPQMFRRWNGFERYKKFRYDGNMLHGFVTRMYDEFRDDPGGDGNYRNFCVAYPRRNGHIYTLAWEGWREAYDDLRYATKLKQLCVPLRDSPDIPLRTEARRQLAWLDRQDGSYTDLNALRRGLIDRILTIQTRIAAVKEAR
;
A
#
# COMPACT_ATOMS: atom_id res chain seq x y z
N VAL A 1 18.27 -19.99 1.92
CA VAL A 1 18.99 -18.70 2.03
C VAL A 1 19.97 -18.77 3.19
N PRO A 2 21.29 -18.75 2.95
CA PRO A 2 22.31 -18.89 3.99
C PRO A 2 22.73 -17.57 4.65
N LEU A 3 22.19 -16.41 4.22
CA LEU A 3 22.57 -15.10 4.72
C LEU A 3 21.93 -14.79 6.09
N LEU A 4 22.77 -14.40 7.04
CA LEU A 4 22.40 -13.83 8.34
C LEU A 4 22.91 -12.40 8.38
N ASP A 5 22.10 -11.51 8.97
CA ASP A 5 22.53 -10.14 9.23
C ASP A 5 23.40 -10.12 10.50
N ALA A 6 24.33 -9.18 10.59
CA ALA A 6 25.18 -9.06 11.76
C ALA A 6 24.44 -8.35 12.90
N ASP A 7 24.72 -8.71 14.14
CA ASP A 7 24.08 -8.09 15.33
C ASP A 7 24.49 -6.63 15.53
N THR A 8 25.65 -6.26 14.99
CA THR A 8 26.18 -4.89 15.02
C THR A 8 26.77 -4.52 13.66
N LEU A 9 26.89 -3.23 13.39
CA LEU A 9 27.55 -2.73 12.18
C LEU A 9 28.97 -3.29 12.10
N GLN A 10 29.26 -4.05 11.03
CA GLN A 10 30.56 -4.64 10.78
C GLN A 10 31.36 -3.79 9.79
N PRO A 11 32.70 -3.78 9.88
CA PRO A 11 33.53 -3.26 8.81
C PRO A 11 33.31 -4.07 7.52
N VAL A 12 33.41 -3.40 6.38
CA VAL A 12 33.34 -4.03 5.05
C VAL A 12 34.66 -3.79 4.35
N ASP A 13 35.28 -4.87 3.87
CA ASP A 13 36.46 -4.77 3.01
C ASP A 13 36.06 -4.19 1.66
N VAL A 14 36.80 -3.18 1.20
CA VAL A 14 36.68 -2.64 -0.15
C VAL A 14 37.87 -3.19 -0.95
N PRO A 15 37.72 -4.35 -1.62
CA PRO A 15 38.84 -5.20 -2.01
C PRO A 15 39.68 -4.64 -3.17
N GLU A 16 39.13 -3.71 -3.94
CA GLU A 16 39.70 -3.26 -5.21
C GLU A 16 39.90 -1.74 -5.20
N ALA A 17 41.13 -1.30 -5.48
CA ALA A 17 41.42 0.11 -5.67
C ALA A 17 40.57 0.68 -6.82
N GLY A 18 39.94 1.83 -6.59
CA GLY A 18 39.04 2.48 -7.57
C GLY A 18 37.59 1.99 -7.54
N ARG A 19 37.23 1.02 -6.68
CA ARG A 19 35.84 0.61 -6.49
C ARG A 19 35.09 1.57 -5.56
N ASN A 20 33.93 2.02 -6.01
CA ASN A 20 33.01 2.80 -5.16
C ASN A 20 32.17 1.86 -4.29
N GLN A 21 32.10 2.15 -2.99
CA GLN A 21 31.17 1.50 -2.07
C GLN A 21 30.14 2.52 -1.59
N GLN A 22 28.86 2.20 -1.73
CA GLN A 22 27.75 3.05 -1.29
C GLN A 22 27.20 2.54 0.04
N TYR A 23 26.78 3.48 0.89
CA TYR A 23 26.12 3.23 2.17
C TYR A 23 24.82 4.04 2.21
N VAL A 24 23.74 3.41 2.65
CA VAL A 24 22.41 4.03 2.73
C VAL A 24 22.05 4.20 4.19
N PHE A 25 21.69 5.42 4.58
CA PHE A 25 21.25 5.74 5.92
C PHE A 25 19.79 6.18 5.87
N VAL A 26 18.95 5.53 6.67
CA VAL A 26 17.54 5.87 6.84
C VAL A 26 17.34 6.39 8.25
N PHE A 27 16.76 7.59 8.35
CA PHE A 27 16.55 8.26 9.63
C PHE A 27 15.04 8.29 9.93
N HIS A 28 14.65 7.66 11.03
CA HIS A 28 13.26 7.69 11.51
C HIS A 28 13.14 8.71 12.64
N ALA A 29 12.39 9.78 12.39
CA ALA A 29 12.01 10.71 13.45
C ALA A 29 10.96 10.05 14.37
N PRO A 30 11.18 10.02 15.69
CA PRO A 30 10.15 9.60 16.64
C PRO A 30 8.87 10.44 16.51
N LYS A 31 7.70 9.85 16.77
CA LYS A 31 6.40 10.56 16.69
C LYS A 31 6.32 11.72 17.69
N ASP A 32 7.04 11.64 18.80
CA ASP A 32 7.10 12.62 19.89
C ASP A 32 8.32 13.56 19.78
N ALA A 33 9.04 13.55 18.66
CA ALA A 33 10.20 14.41 18.47
C ALA A 33 9.79 15.90 18.45
N THR A 34 10.46 16.70 19.27
CA THR A 34 10.24 18.15 19.32
C THR A 34 10.62 18.81 17.98
N PRO A 35 9.80 19.71 17.43
CA PRO A 35 10.18 20.49 16.25
C PRO A 35 11.49 21.27 16.48
N GLY A 36 12.40 21.24 15.52
CA GLY A 36 13.72 21.84 15.67
C GLY A 36 14.75 21.34 14.67
N ILE A 37 15.97 21.88 14.78
CA ILE A 37 17.12 21.44 13.98
C ILE A 37 17.98 20.51 14.84
N TYR A 38 18.09 19.26 14.41
CA TYR A 38 18.95 18.24 14.99
C TYR A 38 20.22 18.15 14.16
N LYS A 39 21.37 18.12 14.82
CA LYS A 39 22.68 18.03 14.16
C LYS A 39 23.41 16.80 14.68
N GLY A 40 24.10 16.11 13.78
CA GLY A 40 24.90 14.94 14.10
C GLY A 40 26.07 14.80 13.14
N ARG A 41 26.87 13.76 13.37
CA ARG A 41 28.01 13.40 12.53
C ARG A 41 28.04 11.88 12.35
N ILE A 42 28.29 11.45 11.13
CA ILE A 42 28.61 10.07 10.79
C ILE A 42 30.12 9.99 10.68
N ASP A 43 30.74 9.25 11.58
CA ASP A 43 32.19 9.00 11.53
C ASP A 43 32.49 7.84 10.59
N ILE A 44 33.53 8.02 9.78
CA ILE A 44 34.05 6.99 8.88
C ILE A 44 35.38 6.53 9.46
N VAL A 45 35.54 5.23 9.70
CA VAL A 45 36.77 4.64 10.23
C VAL A 45 37.35 3.71 9.16
N VAL A 46 38.62 3.90 8.81
CA VAL A 46 39.33 3.07 7.82
C VAL A 46 40.54 2.45 8.50
N ASN A 47 40.64 1.12 8.48
CA ASN A 47 41.73 0.38 9.13
C ASN A 47 41.98 0.79 10.59
N GLY A 48 40.89 1.01 11.34
CA GLY A 48 40.93 1.45 12.74
C GLY A 48 41.23 2.95 12.95
N ALA A 49 41.49 3.72 11.89
CA ALA A 49 41.76 5.15 11.97
C ALA A 49 40.52 5.99 11.59
N PRO A 50 40.00 6.84 12.50
CA PRO A 50 38.93 7.78 12.20
C PRO A 50 39.34 8.76 11.09
N GLN A 51 38.47 8.95 10.11
CA GLN A 51 38.69 9.87 9.01
C GLN A 51 38.26 11.30 9.42
N PRO A 52 39.13 12.31 9.28
CA PRO A 52 38.84 13.68 9.72
C PRO A 52 37.61 14.28 9.04
N SER A 53 37.34 13.88 7.79
CA SER A 53 36.27 14.43 6.96
C SER A 53 34.88 14.09 7.51
N GLY A 54 34.63 12.85 7.96
CA GLY A 54 33.30 12.39 8.40
C GLY A 54 32.15 12.83 7.47
N VAL A 55 30.91 12.77 7.96
CA VAL A 55 29.76 13.41 7.29
C VAL A 55 28.91 14.12 8.34
N ASN A 56 28.88 15.45 8.30
CA ASN A 56 27.97 16.23 9.14
C ASN A 56 26.55 16.14 8.57
N VAL A 57 25.58 15.82 9.43
CA VAL A 57 24.18 15.69 9.06
C VAL A 57 23.33 16.67 9.88
N ALA A 58 22.31 17.25 9.24
CA ALA A 58 21.35 18.11 9.91
C ALA A 58 19.94 17.79 9.41
N PHE A 59 19.01 17.61 10.37
CA PHE A 59 17.62 17.31 10.11
C PHE A 59 16.74 18.39 10.73
N ARG A 60 15.71 18.84 10.01
CA ARG A 60 14.69 19.72 10.56
C ARG A 60 13.42 18.90 10.81
N ILE A 61 13.05 18.76 12.07
CA ILE A 61 11.74 18.24 12.47
C ILE A 61 10.75 19.41 12.41
N LEU A 62 9.67 19.23 11.67
CA LEU A 62 8.65 20.25 11.41
C LEU A 62 7.47 20.08 12.37
N PRO A 63 6.75 21.16 12.72
CA PRO A 63 5.51 21.08 13.52
C PRO A 63 4.32 20.60 12.67
N ILE A 64 4.49 19.48 11.96
CA ILE A 64 3.50 18.90 11.06
C ILE A 64 3.27 17.44 11.44
N ASP A 65 2.11 17.17 12.03
CA ASP A 65 1.63 15.81 12.22
C ASP A 65 0.97 15.31 10.92
N LEU A 66 1.64 14.36 10.27
CA LEU A 66 1.13 13.69 9.09
C LEU A 66 0.06 12.66 9.46
N PRO A 67 -1.01 12.51 8.66
CA PRO A 67 -1.99 11.45 8.87
C PRO A 67 -1.33 10.07 8.75
N ASP A 68 -1.85 9.05 9.43
CA ASP A 68 -1.30 7.69 9.42
C ASP A 68 -1.45 6.97 8.06
N GLN A 69 -2.41 7.39 7.25
CA GLN A 69 -2.66 6.93 5.87
C GLN A 69 -2.96 8.14 4.98
N PRO A 70 -2.48 8.16 3.72
CA PRO A 70 -2.92 9.15 2.74
C PRO A 70 -4.36 8.88 2.30
N SER A 71 -5.05 9.91 1.80
CA SER A 71 -6.37 9.80 1.18
C SER A 71 -6.30 9.84 -0.35
N SER A 72 -7.33 9.34 -1.03
CA SER A 72 -7.51 9.46 -2.48
C SER A 72 -7.59 10.92 -2.94
N TYR A 73 -7.34 11.13 -4.24
CA TYR A 73 -7.29 12.49 -4.77
C TYR A 73 -8.67 13.14 -4.80
N ASP A 74 -9.69 12.45 -5.30
CA ASP A 74 -11.01 13.06 -5.48
C ASP A 74 -11.89 12.90 -4.22
N ASN A 75 -11.65 11.85 -3.42
CA ASN A 75 -12.37 11.58 -2.17
C ASN A 75 -11.41 11.60 -0.95
N PRO A 76 -11.38 12.68 -0.13
CA PRO A 76 -10.56 12.75 1.08
C PRO A 76 -10.93 11.73 2.17
N ASP A 77 -12.15 11.19 2.16
CA ASP A 77 -12.63 10.23 3.16
C ASP A 77 -12.24 8.79 2.80
N GLN A 78 -11.78 8.57 1.56
CA GLN A 78 -11.26 7.29 1.11
C GLN A 78 -9.74 7.25 1.27
N VAL A 79 -9.23 6.18 1.88
CA VAL A 79 -7.79 5.96 1.97
C VAL A 79 -7.19 5.67 0.60
N PHE A 80 -5.96 6.14 0.38
CA PHE A 80 -5.17 5.71 -0.75
C PHE A 80 -4.49 4.38 -0.40
N PHE A 81 -5.02 3.30 -0.97
CA PHE A 81 -4.70 1.93 -0.65
C PHE A 81 -3.24 1.58 -0.94
N SER A 82 -2.60 0.99 0.06
CA SER A 82 -1.25 0.44 0.03
C SER A 82 -1.28 -1.09 0.01
N ASN A 83 -2.02 -1.68 -0.94
CA ASN A 83 -2.23 -3.12 -0.97
C ASN A 83 -0.92 -3.86 -1.28
N ILE A 84 -0.63 -4.91 -0.52
CA ILE A 84 0.57 -5.74 -0.70
C ILE A 84 0.12 -7.19 -0.83
N ASN A 85 0.51 -7.83 -1.94
CA ASN A 85 0.08 -9.17 -2.25
C ASN A 85 0.87 -10.22 -1.44
N GLY A 86 0.31 -10.57 -0.29
CA GLY A 86 0.66 -11.75 0.49
C GLY A 86 1.82 -11.52 1.44
N PHE A 87 1.54 -11.65 2.73
CA PHE A 87 2.57 -11.83 3.73
C PHE A 87 3.13 -13.26 3.66
N LYS A 88 4.38 -13.40 3.25
CA LYS A 88 5.09 -14.68 3.31
C LYS A 88 5.93 -14.72 4.57
N GLN A 89 5.62 -15.65 5.47
CA GLN A 89 6.45 -15.83 6.66
C GLN A 89 7.90 -16.19 6.24
N PRO A 90 8.90 -15.53 6.84
CA PRO A 90 10.30 -15.84 6.59
C PRO A 90 10.60 -17.30 6.99
N HIS A 91 11.54 -17.94 6.28
CA HIS A 91 11.99 -19.28 6.65
C HIS A 91 12.84 -19.16 7.92
N ALA A 92 12.33 -19.65 9.05
CA ALA A 92 13.06 -19.69 10.31
C ALA A 92 13.03 -21.10 10.91
N ILE A 93 14.10 -21.44 11.64
CA ILE A 93 14.32 -22.79 12.19
C ILE A 93 13.42 -23.04 13.40
N SER A 94 13.27 -22.03 14.27
CA SER A 94 12.36 -22.10 15.43
C SER A 94 11.09 -21.27 15.20
N TYR A 95 10.07 -21.54 16.02
CA TYR A 95 8.85 -20.72 16.06
C TYR A 95 9.16 -19.29 16.54
N GLU A 96 10.03 -19.15 17.54
CA GLU A 96 10.42 -17.86 18.11
C GLU A 96 11.11 -16.98 17.08
N ASP A 97 12.08 -17.52 16.35
CA ASP A 97 12.75 -16.80 15.25
C ASP A 97 11.76 -16.38 14.16
N ARG A 98 10.79 -17.24 13.84
CA ARG A 98 9.76 -16.94 12.85
C ARG A 98 8.89 -15.78 13.29
N LEU A 99 8.49 -15.77 14.56
CA LEU A 99 7.65 -14.73 15.14
C LEU A 99 8.41 -13.41 15.26
N ALA A 100 9.65 -13.43 15.72
CA ALA A 100 10.51 -12.25 15.80
C ALA A 100 10.72 -11.63 14.42
N SER A 101 11.00 -12.46 13.42
CA SER A 101 11.17 -12.03 12.04
C SER A 101 9.87 -11.48 11.45
N ALA A 102 8.72 -12.11 11.73
CA ALA A 102 7.43 -11.59 11.32
C ALA A 102 7.13 -10.21 11.93
N ARG A 103 7.39 -10.02 13.23
CA ARG A 103 7.25 -8.71 13.90
C ARG A 103 8.12 -7.64 13.26
N ALA A 104 9.39 -7.94 12.97
CA ALA A 104 10.30 -7.02 12.31
C ALA A 104 9.80 -6.65 10.90
N THR A 105 9.30 -7.61 10.13
CA THR A 105 8.72 -7.36 8.80
C THR A 105 7.47 -6.49 8.90
N LEU A 106 6.55 -6.77 9.82
CA LEU A 106 5.34 -5.98 10.03
C LEU A 106 5.67 -4.53 10.42
N ALA A 107 6.60 -4.35 11.36
CA ALA A 107 7.06 -3.03 11.77
C ALA A 107 7.67 -2.25 10.61
N ASN A 108 8.50 -2.89 9.78
CA ASN A 108 9.08 -2.26 8.61
C ASN A 108 8.01 -1.90 7.57
N VAL A 109 7.08 -2.82 7.27
CA VAL A 109 5.95 -2.55 6.34
C VAL A 109 5.14 -1.34 6.80
N ARG A 110 4.83 -1.26 8.10
CA ARG A 110 4.11 -0.10 8.64
C ARG A 110 4.92 1.19 8.56
N ALA A 111 6.22 1.14 8.86
CA ALA A 111 7.14 2.28 8.70
C ALA A 111 7.26 2.76 7.24
N HIS A 112 6.92 1.90 6.28
CA HIS A 112 6.87 2.21 4.84
C HIS A 112 5.46 2.54 4.35
N ASN A 113 4.57 2.95 5.27
CA ASN A 113 3.17 3.30 5.01
C ASN A 113 2.30 2.16 4.47
N GLY A 114 2.77 0.91 4.53
CA GLY A 114 1.95 -0.26 4.22
C GLY A 114 0.92 -0.54 5.31
N ASN A 115 -0.34 -0.72 4.91
CA ASN A 115 -1.46 -1.05 5.80
C ASN A 115 -2.34 -2.21 5.30
N HIS A 116 -2.34 -2.48 4.00
CA HIS A 116 -3.33 -3.36 3.37
C HIS A 116 -2.70 -4.65 2.86
N MET A 117 -2.02 -5.40 3.72
CA MET A 117 -1.30 -6.61 3.31
C MET A 117 -2.18 -7.86 3.43
N ASN A 118 -2.23 -8.65 2.37
CA ASN A 118 -3.03 -9.88 2.34
C ASN A 118 -2.45 -10.94 3.29
N GLY A 119 -3.30 -11.71 3.97
CA GLY A 119 -2.90 -12.82 4.82
C GLY A 119 -2.76 -12.50 6.31
N LEU A 120 -2.89 -11.22 6.71
CA LEU A 120 -2.67 -10.78 8.09
C LEU A 120 -3.80 -11.14 9.06
N TRP A 121 -5.04 -11.08 8.60
CA TRP A 121 -6.24 -11.23 9.41
C TRP A 121 -6.79 -12.65 9.33
N THR A 122 -5.95 -13.60 8.95
CA THR A 122 -6.34 -15.01 8.74
C THR A 122 -6.35 -15.81 10.03
N SER A 123 -5.63 -15.37 11.06
CA SER A 123 -5.59 -15.99 12.37
C SER A 123 -5.56 -14.95 13.51
N PRO A 124 -6.07 -15.26 14.71
CA PRO A 124 -6.02 -14.34 15.84
C PRO A 124 -4.60 -13.95 16.26
N SER A 125 -3.63 -14.84 16.12
CA SER A 125 -2.24 -14.54 16.48
C SER A 125 -1.63 -13.52 15.53
N MET A 126 -1.76 -13.71 14.22
CA MET A 126 -1.24 -12.76 13.24
C MET A 126 -1.95 -11.41 13.31
N ALA A 127 -3.26 -11.40 13.55
CA ALA A 127 -4.01 -10.16 13.76
C ALA A 127 -3.48 -9.38 14.97
N ARG A 128 -3.18 -10.05 16.09
CA ARG A 128 -2.56 -9.38 17.25
C ARG A 128 -1.19 -8.79 16.92
N GLU A 129 -0.35 -9.51 16.19
CA GLU A 129 0.97 -9.01 15.78
C GLU A 129 0.86 -7.83 14.81
N ALA A 130 -0.10 -7.86 13.87
CA ALA A 130 -0.36 -6.75 12.96
C ALA A 130 -0.84 -5.50 13.72
N LEU A 131 -1.79 -5.66 14.66
CA LEU A 131 -2.25 -4.57 15.51
C LEU A 131 -1.12 -3.99 16.36
N ALA A 132 -0.29 -4.86 16.96
CA ALA A 132 0.87 -4.42 17.75
C ALA A 132 1.91 -3.66 16.91
N ALA A 133 2.06 -4.01 15.62
CA ALA A 133 2.90 -3.28 14.68
C ALA A 133 2.26 -1.98 14.15
N GLY A 134 1.02 -1.66 14.54
CA GLY A 134 0.32 -0.42 14.19
C GLY A 134 -0.47 -0.48 12.88
N PHE A 135 -0.79 -1.67 12.38
CA PHE A 135 -1.74 -1.81 11.26
C PHE A 135 -3.14 -1.38 11.70
N ILE A 136 -3.82 -0.67 10.81
CA ILE A 136 -5.18 -0.18 11.00
C ILE A 136 -6.12 -1.16 10.29
N PRO A 137 -7.05 -1.82 11.01
CA PRO A 137 -7.93 -2.82 10.41
C PRO A 137 -9.14 -2.16 9.72
N ASP A 138 -8.90 -1.19 8.85
CA ASP A 138 -9.92 -0.44 8.11
C ASP A 138 -10.47 -1.25 6.93
N HIS A 139 -9.59 -1.81 6.10
CA HIS A 139 -9.92 -2.64 4.94
C HIS A 139 -9.13 -3.95 5.01
N ILE A 140 -9.86 -5.05 5.20
CA ILE A 140 -9.30 -6.35 5.51
C ILE A 140 -9.19 -7.16 4.22
N PHE A 141 -8.05 -7.03 3.55
CA PHE A 141 -7.76 -7.77 2.32
C PHE A 141 -7.24 -9.18 2.61
N GLU A 142 -7.86 -10.18 1.97
CA GLU A 142 -7.46 -11.58 2.13
C GLU A 142 -7.42 -12.32 0.80
N ALA A 143 -6.25 -12.35 0.15
CA ALA A 143 -6.02 -13.02 -1.12
C ALA A 143 -5.57 -14.47 -1.01
N GLY A 144 -5.88 -15.27 -2.04
CA GLY A 144 -5.06 -16.42 -2.41
C GLY A 144 -5.22 -17.68 -1.56
N THR A 145 -6.32 -17.83 -0.82
CA THR A 145 -6.67 -19.12 -0.22
C THR A 145 -8.09 -19.52 -0.61
N ARG A 146 -8.34 -20.83 -0.74
CA ARG A 146 -9.67 -21.41 -1.01
C ARG A 146 -10.76 -20.97 -0.03
N TRP A 147 -10.38 -20.36 1.09
CA TRP A 147 -11.25 -19.89 2.16
C TRP A 147 -11.81 -18.48 1.93
N TYR A 148 -11.28 -17.71 0.97
CA TYR A 148 -11.65 -16.30 0.75
C TYR A 148 -12.57 -16.04 -0.43
N HIS A 149 -12.86 -17.09 -1.21
CA HIS A 149 -13.86 -17.04 -2.26
C HIS A 149 -15.19 -17.55 -1.71
N ILE A 150 -16.27 -16.79 -1.91
CA ILE A 150 -17.61 -17.37 -1.72
C ILE A 150 -17.74 -18.46 -2.75
N ARG A 151 -17.99 -19.69 -2.30
CA ARG A 151 -18.10 -20.85 -3.18
C ARG A 151 -19.25 -20.63 -4.17
N ASP A 152 -19.03 -20.94 -5.44
CA ASP A 152 -20.11 -20.94 -6.43
C ASP A 152 -21.20 -21.91 -5.94
N TRP A 153 -22.44 -21.44 -5.89
CA TRP A 153 -23.55 -22.23 -5.35
C TRP A 153 -23.76 -23.55 -6.14
N ARG A 154 -23.36 -23.56 -7.41
CA ARG A 154 -23.41 -24.74 -8.29
C ARG A 154 -22.54 -25.88 -7.74
N ASP A 155 -21.45 -25.56 -7.04
CA ASP A 155 -20.54 -26.56 -6.46
C ASP A 155 -21.18 -27.40 -5.33
N TYR A 156 -22.36 -27.02 -4.82
CA TYR A 156 -23.11 -27.82 -3.84
C TYR A 156 -23.91 -28.97 -4.48
N PHE A 157 -24.03 -28.99 -5.81
CA PHE A 157 -24.76 -29.99 -6.58
C PHE A 157 -23.82 -30.80 -7.48
N LYS A 158 -22.70 -31.28 -6.91
CA LYS A 158 -21.70 -32.05 -7.66
C LYS A 158 -22.35 -33.26 -8.35
N GLY A 159 -22.12 -33.37 -9.66
CA GLY A 159 -22.67 -34.45 -10.49
C GLY A 159 -23.92 -34.05 -11.28
N THR A 160 -24.55 -32.93 -10.96
CA THR A 160 -25.65 -32.36 -11.75
C THR A 160 -25.09 -31.35 -12.76
N PRO A 161 -25.28 -31.54 -14.08
CA PRO A 161 -24.88 -30.55 -15.08
C PRO A 161 -25.54 -29.18 -14.83
N SER A 162 -24.82 -28.08 -15.05
CA SER A 162 -25.33 -26.73 -14.75
C SER A 162 -26.65 -26.39 -15.45
N ARG A 163 -26.91 -26.97 -16.62
CA ARG A 163 -28.15 -26.79 -17.39
C ARG A 163 -29.37 -27.47 -16.74
N ASP A 164 -29.14 -28.44 -15.86
CA ASP A 164 -30.17 -29.23 -15.20
C ASP A 164 -30.48 -28.67 -13.79
N LEU A 165 -29.76 -27.63 -13.36
CA LEU A 165 -30.00 -26.94 -12.09
C LEU A 165 -31.24 -26.05 -12.19
N THR A 166 -32.13 -26.20 -11.21
CA THR A 166 -33.39 -25.47 -11.15
C THR A 166 -33.27 -24.16 -10.35
N PRO A 167 -34.25 -23.25 -10.42
CA PRO A 167 -34.32 -22.09 -9.53
C PRO A 167 -34.35 -22.48 -8.04
N ALA A 168 -34.95 -23.62 -7.68
CA ALA A 168 -34.96 -24.14 -6.32
C ALA A 168 -33.56 -24.58 -5.87
N ASP A 169 -32.80 -25.23 -6.76
CA ASP A 169 -31.39 -25.58 -6.50
C ASP A 169 -30.55 -24.32 -6.30
N LYS A 170 -30.77 -23.28 -7.11
CA LYS A 170 -30.11 -21.97 -6.93
C LYS A 170 -30.40 -21.40 -5.54
N GLN A 171 -31.66 -21.32 -5.12
CA GLN A 171 -32.01 -20.81 -3.79
C GLN A 171 -31.34 -21.60 -2.67
N GLU A 172 -31.38 -22.94 -2.73
CA GLU A 172 -30.76 -23.81 -1.74
C GLU A 172 -29.22 -23.68 -1.74
N GLY A 173 -28.60 -23.67 -2.91
CA GLY A 173 -27.15 -23.50 -3.06
C GLY A 173 -26.68 -22.15 -2.52
N MET A 174 -27.39 -21.07 -2.83
CA MET A 174 -27.09 -19.73 -2.33
C MET A 174 -27.23 -19.65 -0.81
N ARG A 175 -28.26 -20.29 -0.23
CA ARG A 175 -28.41 -20.42 1.21
C ARG A 175 -27.24 -21.16 1.85
N ARG A 176 -26.75 -22.24 1.22
CA ARG A 176 -25.56 -22.98 1.69
C ARG A 176 -24.29 -22.15 1.58
N ALA A 177 -24.10 -21.42 0.48
CA ALA A 177 -22.96 -20.53 0.28
C ALA A 177 -22.93 -19.44 1.37
N ARG A 178 -24.05 -18.75 1.60
CA ARG A 178 -24.20 -17.74 2.66
C ARG A 178 -23.88 -18.31 4.04
N ARG A 179 -24.47 -19.46 4.39
CA ARG A 179 -24.22 -20.11 5.69
C ARG A 179 -22.75 -20.50 5.86
N ALA A 180 -22.12 -21.01 4.80
CA ALA A 180 -20.71 -21.40 4.84
C ALA A 180 -19.80 -20.18 5.00
N PHE A 181 -20.14 -19.05 4.38
CA PHE A 181 -19.32 -17.84 4.42
C PHE A 181 -19.50 -17.02 5.71
N LYS A 182 -20.71 -17.02 6.31
CA LYS A 182 -21.03 -16.23 7.51
C LYS A 182 -20.04 -16.43 8.66
N GLY A 183 -19.60 -17.66 8.93
CA GLY A 183 -18.64 -17.92 10.01
C GLY A 183 -17.31 -17.17 9.85
N ARG A 184 -16.90 -16.89 8.60
CA ARG A 184 -15.71 -16.07 8.32
C ARG A 184 -16.00 -14.59 8.57
N THR A 185 -17.16 -14.09 8.16
CA THR A 185 -17.59 -12.73 8.48
C THR A 185 -17.58 -12.49 9.98
N ASP A 186 -18.20 -13.41 10.75
CA ASP A 186 -18.24 -13.35 12.21
C ASP A 186 -16.82 -13.34 12.81
N PHE A 187 -15.92 -14.17 12.27
CA PHE A 187 -14.51 -14.18 12.70
C PHE A 187 -13.79 -12.85 12.42
N LEU A 188 -13.91 -12.31 11.20
CA LEU A 188 -13.26 -11.04 10.84
C LEU A 188 -13.80 -9.90 11.70
N LYS A 189 -15.12 -9.85 11.91
CA LYS A 189 -15.77 -8.88 12.79
C LYS A 189 -15.40 -9.05 14.27
N SER A 190 -15.04 -10.25 14.71
CA SER A 190 -14.49 -10.45 16.07
C SER A 190 -13.10 -9.84 16.26
N ILE A 191 -12.33 -9.70 15.18
CA ILE A 191 -10.99 -9.07 15.20
C ILE A 191 -11.11 -7.57 14.99
N ALA A 192 -11.94 -7.16 14.03
CA ALA A 192 -12.09 -5.80 13.56
C ALA A 192 -13.57 -5.48 13.32
N PRO A 193 -14.31 -5.09 14.38
CA PRO A 193 -15.75 -4.86 14.29
C PRO A 193 -16.13 -3.81 13.23
N ASP A 194 -15.35 -2.74 13.15
CA ASP A 194 -15.59 -1.62 12.23
C ASP A 194 -14.89 -1.78 10.88
N GLY A 195 -14.00 -2.77 10.76
CA GLY A 195 -13.26 -3.03 9.52
C GLY A 195 -14.16 -3.54 8.40
N ILE A 196 -13.81 -3.19 7.17
CA ILE A 196 -14.53 -3.60 5.94
C ILE A 196 -13.81 -4.83 5.36
N PRO A 197 -14.43 -6.02 5.39
CA PRO A 197 -13.87 -7.20 4.73
C PRO A 197 -13.83 -7.02 3.21
N MET A 198 -12.67 -7.21 2.61
CA MET A 198 -12.48 -7.18 1.15
C MET A 198 -12.32 -8.61 0.64
N SER A 199 -13.32 -9.11 -0.09
CA SER A 199 -13.36 -10.46 -0.64
C SER A 199 -12.85 -10.49 -2.08
N ILE A 200 -11.91 -11.39 -2.36
CA ILE A 200 -11.39 -11.58 -3.73
C ILE A 200 -12.33 -12.49 -4.50
N PHE A 201 -12.70 -12.07 -5.71
CA PHE A 201 -13.44 -12.91 -6.65
C PHE A 201 -12.69 -13.05 -7.97
N LEU A 202 -13.06 -14.09 -8.72
CA LEU A 202 -12.64 -14.45 -10.09
C LEU A 202 -11.58 -13.51 -10.72
N SER A 203 -10.36 -13.59 -10.21
CA SER A 203 -9.23 -12.78 -10.67
C SER A 203 -8.84 -13.15 -12.09
N GLU A 204 -8.43 -12.14 -12.86
CA GLU A 204 -7.86 -12.24 -14.21
C GLU A 204 -8.80 -12.91 -15.22
N SER A 205 -10.11 -12.89 -14.95
CA SER A 205 -11.08 -13.42 -15.89
C SER A 205 -11.31 -12.46 -17.06
N GLY A 206 -11.26 -12.97 -18.28
CA GLY A 206 -11.66 -12.26 -19.50
C GLY A 206 -13.10 -12.57 -19.96
N SER A 207 -13.88 -13.32 -19.17
CA SER A 207 -15.15 -13.88 -19.62
C SER A 207 -16.35 -13.10 -19.08
N TYR A 208 -17.25 -12.67 -19.97
CA TYR A 208 -18.53 -12.06 -19.59
C TYR A 208 -19.30 -12.94 -18.59
N TYR A 209 -19.52 -14.21 -18.90
CA TYR A 209 -20.27 -15.13 -18.02
C TYR A 209 -19.65 -15.23 -16.62
N ARG A 210 -18.32 -15.25 -16.52
CA ARG A 210 -17.62 -15.32 -15.23
C ARG A 210 -17.81 -14.03 -14.42
N LEU A 211 -17.69 -12.87 -15.06
CA LEU A 211 -17.69 -11.57 -14.41
C LEU A 211 -19.10 -11.00 -14.17
N ALA A 212 -19.99 -11.10 -15.15
CA ALA A 212 -21.33 -10.50 -15.08
C ALA A 212 -22.35 -11.40 -14.36
N ASP A 213 -22.23 -12.72 -14.49
CA ASP A 213 -23.20 -13.66 -13.92
C ASP A 213 -22.67 -14.33 -12.64
N VAL A 214 -21.57 -15.09 -12.75
CA VAL A 214 -21.06 -15.88 -11.62
C VAL A 214 -20.56 -14.99 -10.49
N GLN A 215 -19.73 -13.99 -10.81
CA GLN A 215 -19.20 -13.06 -9.81
C GLN A 215 -20.31 -12.21 -9.19
N ARG A 216 -21.35 -11.84 -9.95
CA ARG A 216 -22.50 -11.09 -9.40
C ARG A 216 -23.25 -11.88 -8.33
N GLU A 217 -23.59 -13.13 -8.62
CA GLU A 217 -24.26 -13.99 -7.62
C GLU A 217 -23.41 -14.13 -6.35
N GLN A 218 -22.09 -14.25 -6.50
CA GLN A 218 -21.18 -14.29 -5.36
C GLN A 218 -21.09 -12.94 -4.63
N ALA A 219 -21.06 -11.83 -5.37
CA ALA A 219 -21.01 -10.47 -4.84
C ALA A 219 -22.24 -10.16 -4.00
N ASP A 220 -23.45 -10.53 -4.46
CA ASP A 220 -24.69 -10.32 -3.71
C ASP A 220 -24.60 -10.95 -2.30
N VAL A 221 -24.09 -12.18 -2.19
CA VAL A 221 -23.89 -12.85 -0.90
C VAL A 221 -22.82 -12.15 -0.06
N ALA A 222 -21.78 -11.61 -0.69
CA ALA A 222 -20.74 -10.85 0.00
C ALA A 222 -21.29 -9.55 0.59
N HIS A 223 -22.01 -8.78 -0.21
CA HIS A 223 -22.61 -7.50 0.16
C HIS A 223 -23.66 -7.67 1.26
N GLU A 224 -24.51 -8.70 1.19
CA GLU A 224 -25.46 -9.05 2.26
C GLU A 224 -24.78 -9.31 3.61
N LEU A 225 -23.54 -9.79 3.59
CA LEU A 225 -22.73 -10.06 4.78
C LEU A 225 -21.81 -8.87 5.15
N GLY A 226 -21.93 -7.74 4.46
CA GLY A 226 -21.16 -6.52 4.72
C GLY A 226 -19.72 -6.56 4.21
N HIS A 227 -19.41 -7.46 3.29
CA HIS A 227 -18.13 -7.47 2.57
C HIS A 227 -18.20 -6.54 1.35
N LYS A 228 -17.03 -6.05 0.92
CA LYS A 228 -16.84 -5.47 -0.41
C LYS A 228 -16.13 -6.46 -1.32
N VAL A 229 -16.44 -6.39 -2.61
CA VAL A 229 -15.96 -7.27 -3.68
C VAL A 229 -14.78 -6.62 -4.35
N PHE A 230 -13.68 -7.37 -4.48
CA PHE A 230 -12.54 -6.93 -5.27
C PHE A 230 -11.99 -8.04 -6.14
N ALA A 231 -11.39 -7.68 -7.28
CA ALA A 231 -10.73 -8.63 -8.16
C ALA A 231 -9.43 -8.05 -8.71
N HIS A 232 -8.55 -8.93 -9.19
CA HIS A 232 -7.48 -8.51 -10.09
C HIS A 232 -8.01 -8.62 -11.51
N GLY A 233 -7.76 -7.64 -12.36
CA GLY A 233 -8.38 -7.65 -13.68
C GLY A 233 -7.97 -6.49 -14.57
N GLY A 234 -8.56 -6.44 -15.76
CA GLY A 234 -8.23 -5.44 -16.77
C GLY A 234 -9.47 -4.94 -17.50
N ASN A 235 -9.40 -4.87 -18.83
CA ASN A 235 -10.47 -4.31 -19.64
C ASN A 235 -11.80 -5.07 -19.50
N ALA A 236 -11.78 -6.40 -19.41
CA ALA A 236 -12.99 -7.20 -19.22
C ALA A 236 -13.73 -6.84 -17.91
N ASN A 237 -13.02 -6.58 -16.81
CA ASN A 237 -13.62 -6.14 -15.55
C ASN A 237 -14.30 -4.78 -15.71
N ARG A 238 -13.65 -3.86 -16.43
CA ARG A 238 -14.24 -2.55 -16.73
C ARG A 238 -15.48 -2.66 -17.62
N GLU A 239 -15.54 -3.65 -18.51
CA GLU A 239 -16.69 -3.81 -19.41
C GLU A 239 -17.85 -4.54 -18.73
N PHE A 240 -17.58 -5.52 -17.86
CA PHE A 240 -18.58 -6.49 -17.41
C PHE A 240 -18.80 -6.53 -15.90
N ALA A 241 -18.01 -5.82 -15.10
CA ALA A 241 -18.02 -5.94 -13.64
C ALA A 241 -17.99 -4.60 -12.89
N LEU A 242 -18.16 -3.45 -13.57
CA LEU A 242 -18.21 -2.13 -12.92
C LEU A 242 -19.32 -2.03 -11.87
N ASP A 243 -20.47 -2.65 -12.14
CA ASP A 243 -21.62 -2.66 -11.25
C ASP A 243 -21.63 -3.85 -10.27
N VAL A 244 -20.57 -4.68 -10.29
CA VAL A 244 -20.43 -5.88 -9.46
C VAL A 244 -19.29 -5.72 -8.44
N GLN A 245 -18.14 -5.18 -8.87
CA GLN A 245 -16.96 -5.02 -8.03
C GLN A 245 -16.96 -3.65 -7.35
N ASP A 246 -16.68 -3.61 -6.04
CA ASP A 246 -16.44 -2.36 -5.33
C ASP A 246 -15.05 -1.80 -5.60
N MET A 247 -14.09 -2.67 -5.94
CA MET A 247 -12.72 -2.26 -6.25
C MET A 247 -12.05 -3.20 -7.25
N ASN A 248 -11.39 -2.64 -8.27
CA ASN A 248 -10.54 -3.40 -9.17
C ASN A 248 -9.05 -3.13 -8.94
N SER A 249 -8.26 -4.20 -8.85
CA SER A 249 -6.81 -4.15 -8.93
C SER A 249 -6.39 -4.32 -10.38
N ASP A 250 -6.08 -3.20 -11.01
CA ASP A 250 -6.05 -3.07 -12.45
C ASP A 250 -4.67 -3.39 -13.04
N ALA A 251 -4.61 -4.47 -13.83
CA ALA A 251 -3.40 -5.00 -14.47
C ALA A 251 -3.04 -4.33 -15.80
N GLY A 252 -3.91 -3.46 -16.33
CA GLY A 252 -3.57 -2.69 -17.52
C GLY A 252 -2.74 -1.45 -17.20
N ASN A 253 -2.24 -0.78 -18.24
CA ASN A 253 -1.53 0.48 -18.07
C ASN A 253 -2.44 1.52 -17.39
N PRO A 254 -1.91 2.28 -16.42
CA PRO A 254 -2.69 3.27 -15.71
C PRO A 254 -3.20 4.37 -16.65
N SER A 255 -4.48 4.72 -16.55
CA SER A 255 -5.03 5.87 -17.27
C SER A 255 -6.12 6.55 -16.46
N ARG A 256 -6.29 7.86 -16.68
CA ARG A 256 -7.34 8.64 -16.01
C ARG A 256 -8.74 8.11 -16.33
N GLU A 257 -8.99 7.82 -17.61
CA GLU A 257 -10.26 7.26 -18.08
C GLU A 257 -10.66 6.01 -17.27
N ARG A 258 -9.71 5.09 -17.07
CA ARG A 258 -9.97 3.85 -16.33
C ARG A 258 -10.38 4.11 -14.88
N ALA A 259 -9.76 5.08 -14.20
CA ALA A 259 -10.19 5.48 -12.86
C ALA A 259 -11.58 6.13 -12.86
N GLU A 260 -11.82 7.03 -13.82
CA GLU A 260 -13.11 7.71 -13.96
C GLU A 260 -14.26 6.74 -14.21
N ASN A 261 -14.06 5.64 -14.96
CA ASN A 261 -15.05 4.57 -15.11
C ASN A 261 -15.45 3.93 -13.78
N TRP A 262 -14.48 3.60 -12.92
CA TRP A 262 -14.74 3.00 -11.60
C TRP A 262 -15.40 4.01 -10.67
N HIS A 263 -14.92 5.25 -10.65
CA HIS A 263 -15.48 6.31 -9.81
C HIS A 263 -16.90 6.68 -10.20
N ALA A 264 -17.26 6.63 -11.48
CA ALA A 264 -18.59 6.96 -11.97
C ALA A 264 -19.71 6.06 -11.40
N VAL A 265 -19.37 4.85 -10.98
CA VAL A 265 -20.29 3.88 -10.34
C VAL A 265 -20.09 3.78 -8.83
N GLY A 266 -19.25 4.65 -8.25
CA GLY A 266 -18.93 4.63 -6.82
C GLY A 266 -17.91 3.57 -6.40
N GLY A 267 -17.28 2.88 -7.36
CA GLY A 267 -16.21 1.93 -7.12
C GLY A 267 -14.84 2.60 -6.98
N ALA A 268 -13.85 1.82 -6.58
CA ALA A 268 -12.45 2.23 -6.45
C ALA A 268 -11.55 1.49 -7.45
N VAL A 269 -10.38 2.07 -7.75
CA VAL A 269 -9.37 1.39 -8.57
C VAL A 269 -7.98 1.53 -7.96
N ILE A 270 -7.26 0.42 -7.88
CA ILE A 270 -5.85 0.40 -7.50
C ILE A 270 -5.01 -0.16 -8.63
N SER A 271 -3.74 0.24 -8.70
CA SER A 271 -2.86 -0.29 -9.73
C SER A 271 -2.35 -1.65 -9.36
N TYR A 272 -2.53 -2.65 -10.21
CA TYR A 272 -1.81 -3.90 -10.07
C TYR A 272 -0.40 -3.75 -10.66
N CYS A 273 0.61 -3.79 -9.78
CA CYS A 273 2.00 -4.06 -10.15
C CYS A 273 2.59 -3.18 -11.25
N PHE A 274 2.29 -1.88 -11.21
CA PHE A 274 2.87 -0.92 -12.13
C PHE A 274 3.61 0.17 -11.32
N PRO A 275 4.93 0.06 -11.15
CA PRO A 275 5.83 -0.93 -11.74
C PRO A 275 5.79 -2.29 -11.04
N PHE A 276 6.19 -3.35 -11.75
CA PHE A 276 6.61 -4.59 -11.11
C PHE A 276 7.92 -4.36 -10.35
N PRO A 277 8.15 -5.07 -9.24
CA PRO A 277 9.47 -5.10 -8.63
C PRO A 277 10.43 -5.79 -9.59
N SER A 278 11.39 -5.04 -10.13
CA SER A 278 12.44 -5.56 -11.00
C SER A 278 13.54 -4.53 -11.21
N SER A 279 13.15 -3.29 -11.46
CA SER A 279 14.04 -2.14 -11.43
C SER A 279 14.11 -1.64 -9.99
N GLU A 280 15.28 -1.77 -9.37
CA GLU A 280 15.56 -1.22 -8.03
C GLU A 280 15.72 0.32 -8.05
N ASN A 281 14.90 1.00 -8.86
CA ASN A 281 14.98 2.45 -9.04
C ASN A 281 14.07 3.16 -8.02
N PRO A 282 14.61 3.78 -6.95
CA PRO A 282 13.81 4.47 -5.94
C PRO A 282 12.99 5.63 -6.53
N GLN A 283 13.53 6.36 -7.51
CA GLN A 283 12.84 7.52 -8.09
C GLN A 283 11.61 7.11 -8.89
N MET A 284 11.70 6.01 -9.64
CA MET A 284 10.58 5.44 -10.37
C MET A 284 9.50 4.95 -9.40
N PHE A 285 9.87 4.20 -8.37
CA PHE A 285 8.93 3.72 -7.35
C PHE A 285 8.22 4.88 -6.64
N ARG A 286 8.98 5.92 -6.26
CA ARG A 286 8.43 7.14 -5.63
C ARG A 286 7.42 7.86 -6.52
N ARG A 287 7.68 7.92 -7.83
CA ARG A 287 6.81 8.62 -8.78
C ARG A 287 5.55 7.82 -9.11
N TRP A 288 5.71 6.58 -9.55
CA TRP A 288 4.64 5.76 -10.12
C TRP A 288 3.69 5.17 -9.09
N ASN A 289 4.14 4.98 -7.85
CA ASN A 289 3.27 4.59 -6.74
C ASN A 289 2.76 5.81 -5.94
N GLY A 290 3.35 6.99 -6.16
CA GLY A 290 3.04 8.22 -5.44
C GLY A 290 2.25 9.21 -6.28
N PHE A 291 2.83 10.39 -6.50
CA PHE A 291 2.10 11.54 -7.01
C PHE A 291 1.56 11.37 -8.44
N GLU A 292 2.20 10.57 -9.30
CA GLU A 292 1.66 10.32 -10.64
C GLU A 292 0.37 9.51 -10.58
N ARG A 293 0.40 8.43 -9.80
CA ARG A 293 -0.78 7.59 -9.53
C ARG A 293 -1.95 8.39 -9.01
N TYR A 294 -1.65 9.18 -8.00
CA TYR A 294 -2.58 10.01 -7.24
C TYR A 294 -3.15 11.17 -8.07
N LYS A 295 -2.30 12.01 -8.67
CA LYS A 295 -2.70 13.25 -9.34
C LYS A 295 -3.08 13.01 -10.80
N LYS A 296 -2.21 12.38 -11.59
CA LYS A 296 -2.43 12.25 -13.04
C LYS A 296 -3.52 11.23 -13.33
N PHE A 297 -3.44 10.05 -12.73
CA PHE A 297 -4.34 8.94 -13.05
C PHE A 297 -5.58 8.87 -12.17
N ARG A 298 -5.63 9.58 -11.03
CA ARG A 298 -6.74 9.53 -10.06
C ARG A 298 -6.99 8.13 -9.49
N TYR A 299 -5.99 7.28 -9.43
CA TYR A 299 -6.16 5.98 -8.81
C TYR A 299 -6.28 6.14 -7.29
N ASP A 300 -6.90 5.15 -6.66
CA ASP A 300 -7.12 5.09 -5.22
C ASP A 300 -6.03 4.31 -4.49
N GLY A 301 -4.98 3.89 -5.17
CA GLY A 301 -3.90 3.17 -4.53
C GLY A 301 -3.08 2.30 -5.45
N ASN A 302 -2.30 1.43 -4.82
CA ASN A 302 -1.43 0.48 -5.47
C ASN A 302 -1.61 -0.91 -4.84
N MET A 303 -1.39 -1.92 -5.66
CA MET A 303 -1.20 -3.32 -5.29
C MET A 303 0.22 -3.70 -5.67
N LEU A 304 1.08 -3.85 -4.66
CA LEU A 304 2.42 -4.36 -4.80
C LEU A 304 2.38 -5.89 -4.79
N HIS A 305 2.56 -6.51 -5.95
CA HIS A 305 2.91 -7.93 -6.02
C HIS A 305 4.42 -8.09 -6.01
N GLY A 306 4.91 -9.10 -5.31
CA GLY A 306 6.35 -9.28 -5.10
C GLY A 306 6.91 -8.40 -3.99
N PHE A 307 6.28 -8.37 -2.80
CA PHE A 307 6.99 -7.89 -1.61
C PHE A 307 8.21 -8.78 -1.36
N VAL A 308 7.97 -10.09 -1.30
CA VAL A 308 8.98 -11.15 -1.31
C VAL A 308 8.58 -12.21 -2.33
N THR A 309 9.46 -12.52 -3.28
CA THR A 309 9.36 -13.71 -4.14
C THR A 309 10.44 -14.70 -3.77
N ARG A 310 10.31 -15.95 -4.21
CA ARG A 310 11.32 -17.01 -4.07
C ARG A 310 11.48 -17.82 -5.36
N MET A 311 11.00 -17.28 -6.47
CA MET A 311 10.98 -17.95 -7.77
C MET A 311 12.28 -17.75 -8.56
N TYR A 312 13.10 -16.77 -8.17
CA TYR A 312 14.32 -16.35 -8.86
C TYR A 312 15.47 -16.33 -7.86
N ASP A 313 16.70 -16.54 -8.33
CA ASP A 313 17.89 -16.39 -7.47
C ASP A 313 18.15 -14.91 -7.23
N GLU A 314 17.79 -14.43 -6.05
CA GLU A 314 17.75 -12.99 -5.78
C GLU A 314 19.12 -12.30 -5.78
N PHE A 315 20.20 -13.08 -5.67
CA PHE A 315 21.56 -12.57 -5.55
C PHE A 315 22.43 -12.84 -6.78
N ARG A 316 21.90 -13.61 -7.74
CA ARG A 316 22.60 -13.87 -9.00
C ARG A 316 22.36 -12.70 -9.95
N ASP A 317 23.43 -12.21 -10.58
CA ASP A 317 23.31 -11.45 -11.82
C ASP A 317 22.88 -12.43 -12.92
N ASP A 318 21.60 -12.77 -12.93
CA ASP A 318 20.94 -13.45 -14.03
C ASP A 318 20.06 -12.41 -14.74
N PRO A 319 20.32 -12.07 -16.01
CA PRO A 319 19.39 -11.27 -16.81
C PRO A 319 18.05 -11.99 -17.08
N GLY A 320 17.84 -13.16 -16.47
CA GLY A 320 16.64 -13.96 -16.53
C GLY A 320 16.75 -14.92 -17.70
N GLY A 321 16.64 -16.22 -17.44
CA GLY A 321 16.43 -17.23 -18.50
C GLY A 321 15.18 -16.99 -19.37
N ASP A 322 14.31 -16.05 -19.00
CA ASP A 322 13.16 -15.54 -19.76
C ASP A 322 13.27 -14.04 -20.17
N GLY A 323 14.36 -13.35 -19.80
CA GLY A 323 14.73 -12.00 -20.24
C GLY A 323 13.93 -10.81 -19.69
N ASN A 324 12.96 -11.00 -18.78
CA ASN A 324 12.02 -9.92 -18.41
C ASN A 324 12.23 -9.30 -17.01
N TYR A 325 12.86 -10.00 -16.08
CA TYR A 325 13.00 -9.54 -14.70
C TYR A 325 14.36 -9.94 -14.12
N ARG A 326 15.10 -8.98 -13.51
CA ARG A 326 16.26 -9.29 -12.67
C ARG A 326 15.81 -10.04 -11.42
N ASN A 327 14.91 -9.44 -10.65
CA ASN A 327 14.35 -9.99 -9.42
C ASN A 327 12.91 -9.53 -9.21
N PHE A 328 12.00 -10.45 -8.90
CA PHE A 328 10.59 -10.14 -8.70
C PHE A 328 10.26 -9.81 -7.22
N CYS A 329 11.06 -8.95 -6.57
CA CYS A 329 10.83 -8.52 -5.19
C CYS A 329 11.36 -7.13 -4.82
N VAL A 330 10.79 -6.50 -3.77
CA VAL A 330 11.36 -5.29 -3.13
C VAL A 330 12.04 -5.57 -1.79
N ALA A 331 11.94 -6.81 -1.30
CA ALA A 331 12.60 -7.27 -0.09
C ALA A 331 13.20 -8.66 -0.34
N TYR A 332 14.53 -8.73 -0.33
CA TYR A 332 15.26 -9.98 -0.48
C TYR A 332 15.13 -10.83 0.78
N PRO A 333 14.90 -12.15 0.66
CA PRO A 333 14.84 -13.01 1.82
C PRO A 333 16.24 -13.14 2.47
N ARG A 334 16.30 -13.22 3.80
CA ARG A 334 17.45 -13.71 4.59
C ARG A 334 16.96 -14.72 5.63
N ARG A 335 17.87 -15.44 6.31
CA ARG A 335 17.52 -16.54 7.23
C ARG A 335 16.63 -16.10 8.41
N ASN A 336 16.68 -14.84 8.82
CA ASN A 336 15.94 -14.30 9.96
C ASN A 336 15.25 -12.95 9.64
N GLY A 337 14.93 -12.68 8.38
CA GLY A 337 14.28 -11.43 7.98
C GLY A 337 14.38 -11.12 6.50
N HIS A 338 14.51 -9.83 6.20
CA HIS A 338 14.68 -9.34 4.85
C HIS A 338 15.84 -8.35 4.74
N ILE A 339 16.34 -8.19 3.52
CA ILE A 339 17.18 -7.08 3.08
C ILE A 339 16.31 -6.22 2.15
N TYR A 340 16.07 -4.97 2.51
CA TYR A 340 15.17 -4.08 1.77
C TYR A 340 15.90 -3.35 0.64
N THR A 341 15.24 -3.17 -0.50
CA THR A 341 15.84 -2.52 -1.68
C THR A 341 15.64 -1.01 -1.67
N LEU A 342 16.40 -0.30 -2.50
CA LEU A 342 16.17 1.14 -2.72
C LEU A 342 14.77 1.42 -3.29
N ALA A 343 14.21 0.52 -4.10
CA ALA A 343 12.84 0.64 -4.59
C ALA A 343 11.81 0.67 -3.44
N TRP A 344 12.06 -0.09 -2.36
CA TRP A 344 11.21 -0.08 -1.17
C TRP A 344 11.25 1.27 -0.44
N GLU A 345 12.43 1.88 -0.32
CA GLU A 345 12.55 3.25 0.19
C GLU A 345 11.82 4.25 -0.73
N GLY A 346 11.89 4.06 -2.05
CA GLY A 346 11.11 4.81 -3.02
C GLY A 346 9.60 4.73 -2.76
N TRP A 347 9.07 3.55 -2.44
CA TRP A 347 7.68 3.37 -2.03
C TRP A 347 7.34 4.15 -0.77
N ARG A 348 8.16 4.06 0.29
CA ARG A 348 7.93 4.82 1.54
C ARG A 348 7.81 6.31 1.26
N GLU A 349 8.78 6.85 0.51
CA GLU A 349 8.83 8.26 0.13
C GLU A 349 7.62 8.69 -0.73
N ALA A 350 7.09 7.77 -1.55
CA ALA A 350 5.88 7.99 -2.36
C ALA A 350 4.68 8.28 -1.46
N TYR A 351 4.44 7.42 -0.48
CA TYR A 351 3.30 7.55 0.43
C TYR A 351 3.48 8.72 1.39
N ASP A 352 4.71 9.03 1.82
CA ASP A 352 4.97 10.23 2.62
C ASP A 352 4.61 11.51 1.84
N ASP A 353 4.95 11.60 0.55
CA ASP A 353 4.51 12.72 -0.31
C ASP A 353 2.98 12.85 -0.34
N LEU A 354 2.27 11.72 -0.45
CA LEU A 354 0.80 11.70 -0.44
C LEU A 354 0.21 12.06 0.93
N ARG A 355 0.88 11.71 2.04
CA ARG A 355 0.46 12.10 3.39
C ARG A 355 0.59 13.61 3.60
N TYR A 356 1.63 14.25 3.04
CA TYR A 356 1.72 15.72 3.00
C TYR A 356 0.58 16.33 2.17
N ALA A 357 0.30 15.80 0.97
CA ALA A 357 -0.82 16.27 0.15
C ALA A 357 -2.17 16.10 0.87
N THR A 358 -2.35 14.98 1.56
CA THR A 358 -3.53 14.68 2.39
C THR A 358 -3.66 15.67 3.54
N LYS A 359 -2.58 15.95 4.28
CA LYS A 359 -2.58 16.93 5.36
C LYS A 359 -2.98 18.32 4.87
N LEU A 360 -2.46 18.75 3.72
CA LEU A 360 -2.84 20.03 3.12
C LEU A 360 -4.33 20.08 2.80
N LYS A 361 -4.88 19.01 2.21
CA LYS A 361 -6.33 18.90 1.92
C LYS A 361 -7.17 18.87 3.20
N GLN A 362 -6.78 18.13 4.23
CA GLN A 362 -7.48 18.08 5.52
C GLN A 362 -7.59 19.46 6.17
N LEU A 363 -6.55 20.29 6.05
CA LEU A 363 -6.58 21.67 6.56
C LEU A 363 -7.41 22.60 5.68
N CYS A 364 -7.32 22.47 4.35
CA CYS A 364 -7.88 23.48 3.43
C CYS A 364 -9.30 23.18 2.95
N VAL A 365 -9.70 21.90 2.78
CA VAL A 365 -11.03 21.54 2.26
C VAL A 365 -12.16 22.06 3.15
N PRO A 366 -12.13 21.87 4.50
CA PRO A 366 -13.16 22.42 5.37
C PRO A 366 -13.19 23.96 5.37
N LEU A 367 -12.05 24.60 5.12
CA LEU A 367 -11.92 26.06 5.11
C LEU A 367 -12.25 26.69 3.75
N ARG A 368 -12.37 25.89 2.68
CA ARG A 368 -12.65 26.36 1.32
C ARG A 368 -13.91 27.21 1.23
N ASP A 369 -14.90 26.93 2.09
CA ASP A 369 -16.19 27.61 2.12
C ASP A 369 -16.44 28.28 3.48
N SER A 370 -15.37 28.54 4.24
CA SER A 370 -15.44 29.26 5.51
C SER A 370 -16.09 30.65 5.37
N PRO A 371 -16.91 31.10 6.34
CA PRO A 371 -17.41 32.48 6.36
C PRO A 371 -16.29 33.50 6.59
N ASP A 372 -15.16 33.07 7.18
CA ASP A 372 -13.97 33.90 7.39
C ASP A 372 -13.22 34.12 6.07
N ILE A 373 -13.26 35.34 5.54
CA ILE A 373 -12.73 35.69 4.22
C ILE A 373 -11.21 35.42 4.12
N PRO A 374 -10.36 35.82 5.11
CA PRO A 374 -8.95 35.46 5.11
C PRO A 374 -8.70 33.95 5.04
N LEU A 375 -9.35 33.13 5.89
CA LEU A 375 -9.17 31.67 5.88
C LEU A 375 -9.63 31.05 4.57
N ARG A 376 -10.81 31.47 4.07
CA ARG A 376 -11.36 30.99 2.81
C ARG A 376 -10.42 31.27 1.63
N THR A 377 -9.90 32.50 1.57
CA THR A 377 -9.00 32.93 0.51
C THR A 377 -7.71 32.12 0.54
N GLU A 378 -7.13 31.94 1.73
CA GLU A 378 -5.89 31.20 1.88
C GLU A 378 -6.08 29.72 1.53
N ALA A 379 -7.11 29.07 2.06
CA ALA A 379 -7.43 27.68 1.75
C ALA A 379 -7.61 27.43 0.24
N ARG A 380 -8.37 28.30 -0.45
CA ARG A 380 -8.57 28.21 -1.90
C ARG A 380 -7.26 28.37 -2.68
N ARG A 381 -6.37 29.28 -2.26
CA ARG A 381 -5.04 29.44 -2.87
C ARG A 381 -4.20 28.18 -2.75
N GLN A 382 -4.21 27.53 -1.58
CA GLN A 382 -3.44 26.33 -1.36
C GLN A 382 -3.95 25.13 -2.18
N LEU A 383 -5.27 24.94 -2.22
CA LEU A 383 -5.89 23.92 -3.06
C LEU A 383 -5.62 24.16 -4.55
N ALA A 384 -5.74 25.41 -5.02
CA ALA A 384 -5.46 25.78 -6.41
C ALA A 384 -3.99 25.58 -6.79
N TRP A 385 -3.04 25.69 -5.85
CA TRP A 385 -1.66 25.31 -6.16
C TRP A 385 -1.49 23.80 -6.30
N LEU A 386 -2.06 23.01 -5.38
CA LEU A 386 -1.94 21.55 -5.42
C LEU A 386 -2.53 21.01 -6.73
N ASP A 387 -3.65 21.56 -7.17
CA ASP A 387 -4.29 21.14 -8.41
C ASP A 387 -3.50 21.49 -9.67
N ARG A 388 -2.71 22.58 -9.65
CA ARG A 388 -1.81 22.97 -10.74
C ARG A 388 -0.52 22.16 -10.82
N GLN A 389 -0.22 21.31 -9.83
CA GLN A 389 0.99 20.48 -9.89
C GLN A 389 0.85 19.43 -10.98
N ASP A 390 1.89 19.31 -11.81
CA ASP A 390 1.97 18.26 -12.81
C ASP A 390 2.18 16.89 -12.14
N GLY A 391 1.34 15.91 -12.48
CA GLY A 391 1.41 14.58 -11.87
C GLY A 391 2.60 13.75 -12.35
N SER A 392 3.09 13.95 -13.57
CA SER A 392 4.10 13.08 -14.21
C SER A 392 5.52 13.55 -14.06
N TYR A 393 5.77 14.85 -14.12
CA TYR A 393 7.09 15.42 -14.33
C TYR A 393 7.49 16.42 -13.26
N THR A 394 6.59 16.76 -12.32
CA THR A 394 6.98 17.64 -11.20
C THR A 394 8.18 17.07 -10.45
N ASP A 395 9.14 17.90 -10.08
CA ASP A 395 10.21 17.51 -9.17
C ASP A 395 9.59 17.14 -7.81
N LEU A 396 9.76 15.89 -7.37
CA LEU A 396 9.12 15.38 -6.16
C LEU A 396 9.71 15.99 -4.88
N ASN A 397 10.98 16.41 -4.91
CA ASN A 397 11.59 17.13 -3.79
C ASN A 397 11.05 18.55 -3.70
N ALA A 398 10.89 19.24 -4.84
CA ALA A 398 10.26 20.55 -4.89
C ALA A 398 8.77 20.47 -4.50
N LEU A 399 8.05 19.44 -4.94
CA LEU A 399 6.67 19.17 -4.56
C LEU A 399 6.54 19.02 -3.04
N ARG A 400 7.36 18.17 -2.41
CA ARG A 400 7.33 17.98 -0.95
C ARG A 400 7.62 19.27 -0.20
N ARG A 401 8.66 20.01 -0.59
CA ARG A 401 8.96 21.33 0.00
C ARG A 401 7.78 22.30 -0.14
N GLY A 402 7.19 22.36 -1.34
CA GLY A 402 6.01 23.17 -1.59
C GLY A 402 4.81 22.76 -0.73
N LEU A 403 4.57 21.46 -0.52
CA LEU A 403 3.51 20.97 0.36
C LEU A 403 3.76 21.39 1.82
N ILE A 404 5.00 21.23 2.30
CA ILE A 404 5.42 21.66 3.64
C ILE A 404 5.15 23.15 3.85
N ASP A 405 5.67 24.00 2.97
CA ASP A 405 5.54 25.46 3.10
C ASP A 405 4.07 25.89 3.16
N ARG A 406 3.21 25.20 2.41
CA ARG A 406 1.77 25.51 2.34
C ARG A 406 1.01 25.06 3.56
N ILE A 407 1.35 23.89 4.11
CA ILE A 407 0.81 23.40 5.37
C ILE A 407 1.17 24.39 6.48
N LEU A 408 2.44 24.80 6.57
CA LEU A 408 2.87 25.78 7.56
C LEU A 408 2.14 27.12 7.36
N THR A 409 2.01 27.59 6.12
CA THR A 409 1.30 28.85 5.80
C THR A 409 -0.16 28.83 6.27
N ILE A 410 -0.92 27.77 5.95
CA ILE A 410 -2.33 27.69 6.37
C ILE A 410 -2.44 27.49 7.89
N GLN A 411 -1.54 26.73 8.53
CA GLN A 411 -1.50 26.59 9.99
C GLN A 411 -1.27 27.94 10.68
N THR A 412 -0.31 28.74 10.21
CA THR A 412 -0.07 30.10 10.72
C THR A 412 -1.31 30.98 10.55
N ARG A 413 -2.00 30.90 9.41
CA ARG A 413 -3.24 31.67 9.20
C ARG A 413 -4.37 31.24 10.14
N ILE A 414 -4.53 29.94 10.37
CA ILE A 414 -5.50 29.39 11.32
C ILE A 414 -5.20 29.89 12.74
N ALA A 415 -3.93 29.86 13.16
CA ALA A 415 -3.53 30.33 14.48
C ALA A 415 -3.82 31.83 14.67
N ALA A 416 -3.44 32.67 13.69
CA ALA A 416 -3.66 34.11 13.76
C ALA A 416 -5.16 34.48 13.87
N VAL A 417 -6.05 33.75 13.20
CA VAL A 417 -7.51 33.98 13.31
C VAL A 417 -8.06 33.51 14.66
N LYS A 418 -7.49 32.46 15.25
CA LYS A 418 -7.87 32.01 16.60
C LYS A 418 -7.43 32.99 17.68
N GLU A 419 -6.26 33.62 17.53
CA GLU A 419 -5.75 34.62 18.48
C GLU A 419 -6.49 35.96 18.41
N ALA A 420 -7.06 36.30 17.26
CA ALA A 420 -7.83 37.53 17.06
C ALA A 420 -9.29 37.45 17.56
N ARG A 421 -9.74 36.27 18.01
CA ARG A 421 -11.07 36.00 18.57
C ARG A 421 -10.95 35.72 20.05
#